data_AF-A0A7C2R1X0-F1
#
_entry.id   AF-A0A7C2R1X0-F1
#
_cell.length_a   1.000
_cell.length_b   1.000
_cell.length_c   1.000
_cell.angle_alpha   90.00
_cell.angle_beta   90.00
_cell.angle_gamma   90.00
#
_symmetry.space_group_name_H-M   'P 1'
#
loop_
_entity.id
_entity.type
_entity.pdbx_description
1 polymer ?
#
loop_
_entity_poly.entity_id
_entity_poly.type
_entity_poly.pdbx_seq_one_letter_code
_entity_poly.pdbx_strand_id
1 'polypeptide(L)'
;MRSNREEKYETWVPRTKLGKMVLEGQISSMEELFMEGLKIREPEIVNTLLPNLQEEVLDIGLVQKQTDAGEKSQFRAIVVVGNRDGYIGIASGKASQVRGAIEKAAVNARLHITPVRRGCGSWECGCGKHHSMPFQVSGECGGVEIVLIPGPRGLGTVA
;
A
#
# COMPACT_ATOMS: atom_id res chain seq x y z
N MET A 1 20.20 -16.08 12.94
CA MET A 1 18.88 -15.56 12.52
C MET A 1 18.77 -15.44 11.00
N ARG A 2 18.56 -16.56 10.27
CA ARG A 2 18.34 -16.57 8.82
C ARG A 2 17.12 -17.41 8.37
N SER A 3 16.29 -17.94 9.28
CA SER A 3 15.29 -18.96 8.92
C SER A 3 13.89 -18.48 8.53
N ASN A 4 13.48 -17.25 8.87
CA ASN A 4 12.07 -16.85 8.67
C ASN A 4 11.75 -16.36 7.24
N ARG A 5 12.77 -16.22 6.39
CA ARG A 5 12.62 -15.69 5.01
C ARG A 5 12.40 -16.82 4.00
N GLU A 6 13.05 -17.96 4.16
CA GLU A 6 12.93 -19.12 3.26
C GLU A 6 11.61 -19.89 3.46
N GLU A 7 11.13 -20.05 4.70
CA GLU A 7 9.89 -20.83 5.00
C GLU A 7 8.63 -20.25 4.33
N LYS A 8 8.57 -18.93 4.07
CA LYS A 8 7.41 -18.29 3.42
C LYS A 8 7.38 -18.48 1.90
N TYR A 9 8.53 -18.70 1.26
CA TYR A 9 8.57 -18.94 -0.20
C TYR A 9 8.21 -20.39 -0.55
N GLU A 10 8.48 -21.35 0.34
CA GLU A 10 8.29 -22.79 0.06
C GLU A 10 6.82 -23.26 0.08
N THR A 11 5.86 -22.47 0.56
CA THR A 11 4.45 -22.89 0.71
C THR A 11 3.43 -22.07 -0.07
N TRP A 12 3.84 -21.15 -0.94
CA TRP A 12 2.87 -20.42 -1.76
C TRP A 12 2.47 -21.22 -3.01
N VAL A 13 1.25 -21.76 -2.98
CA VAL A 13 0.62 -22.36 -4.17
C VAL A 13 -0.30 -21.32 -4.82
N PRO A 14 0.06 -20.77 -6.00
CA PRO A 14 -0.70 -19.71 -6.63
C PRO A 14 -2.07 -20.21 -7.11
N ARG A 15 -3.12 -19.45 -6.80
CA ARG A 15 -4.49 -19.74 -7.24
C ARG A 15 -4.84 -18.95 -8.49
N THR A 16 -4.18 -17.83 -8.73
CA THR A 16 -4.44 -16.96 -9.89
C THR A 16 -3.46 -17.24 -11.05
N LYS A 17 -3.87 -16.88 -12.27
CA LYS A 17 -2.99 -16.92 -13.45
C LYS A 17 -1.76 -16.04 -13.24
N LEU A 18 -1.97 -14.85 -12.68
CA LEU A 18 -0.89 -13.92 -12.36
C LEU A 18 0.09 -14.52 -11.36
N GLY A 19 -0.41 -15.14 -10.29
CA GLY A 19 0.44 -15.82 -9.31
C GLY A 19 1.31 -16.91 -9.94
N LYS A 20 0.78 -17.66 -10.92
CA LYS A 20 1.57 -18.65 -11.68
C LYS A 20 2.65 -17.98 -12.53
N MET A 21 2.30 -16.92 -13.28
CA MET A 21 3.25 -16.18 -14.12
C MET A 21 4.39 -15.56 -13.31
N VAL A 22 4.11 -15.07 -12.10
CA VAL A 22 5.11 -14.51 -11.18
C VAL A 22 6.00 -15.62 -10.61
N LEU A 23 5.43 -16.77 -10.23
CA LEU A 23 6.20 -17.92 -9.75
C LEU A 23 7.09 -18.52 -10.84
N GLU A 24 6.61 -18.57 -12.08
CA GLU A 24 7.35 -19.00 -13.26
C GLU A 24 8.42 -17.99 -13.71
N GLY A 25 8.42 -16.77 -13.14
CA GLY A 25 9.38 -15.72 -13.44
C GLY A 25 9.12 -14.97 -14.76
N GLN A 26 7.93 -15.09 -15.34
CA GLN A 26 7.56 -14.37 -16.57
C GLN A 26 7.36 -12.88 -16.31
N ILE A 27 6.84 -12.52 -15.14
CA ILE A 27 6.72 -11.13 -14.68
C ILE A 27 7.74 -10.93 -13.59
N SER A 28 8.76 -10.12 -13.89
CA SER A 28 9.89 -9.88 -12.99
C SER A 28 9.69 -8.62 -12.16
N SER A 29 8.93 -7.66 -12.71
CA SER A 29 8.84 -6.31 -12.17
C SER A 29 7.39 -5.88 -11.92
N MET A 30 7.19 -5.12 -10.85
CA MET A 30 5.89 -4.54 -10.53
C MET A 30 5.40 -3.56 -11.61
N GLU A 31 6.32 -2.90 -12.32
CA GLU A 31 5.99 -1.98 -13.41
C GLU A 31 5.38 -2.71 -14.62
N GLU A 32 5.91 -3.88 -14.97
CA GLU A 32 5.38 -4.74 -16.04
C GLU A 32 3.94 -5.13 -15.73
N LEU A 33 3.67 -5.53 -14.49
CA LEU A 33 2.33 -5.88 -14.01
C LEU A 33 1.33 -4.73 -14.21
N PHE A 34 1.74 -3.49 -13.87
CA PHE A 34 0.89 -2.32 -14.05
C PHE A 34 0.71 -1.92 -15.53
N MET A 35 1.73 -2.10 -16.37
CA MET A 35 1.64 -1.82 -17.81
C MET A 35 0.69 -2.78 -18.51
N GLU A 36 0.68 -4.06 -18.14
CA GLU A 36 -0.27 -5.05 -18.65
C GLU A 36 -1.69 -4.87 -18.10
N GLY A 37 -1.88 -4.01 -17.09
CA GLY A 37 -3.18 -3.73 -16.48
C GLY A 37 -3.75 -4.91 -15.69
N LEU A 38 -2.90 -5.85 -15.26
CA LEU A 38 -3.34 -7.02 -14.51
C LEU A 38 -3.69 -6.66 -13.07
N LYS A 39 -4.81 -7.19 -12.57
CA LYS A 39 -5.28 -6.92 -11.20
C LYS A 39 -4.68 -7.91 -10.19
N ILE A 40 -4.07 -7.37 -9.14
CA ILE A 40 -3.54 -8.14 -8.01
C ILE A 40 -4.70 -8.65 -7.16
N ARG A 41 -4.70 -9.95 -6.87
CA ARG A 41 -5.70 -10.60 -6.02
C ARG A 41 -5.10 -11.43 -4.88
N GLU A 42 -3.80 -11.68 -4.92
CA GLU A 42 -3.07 -12.43 -3.90
C GLU A 42 -2.01 -11.51 -3.29
N PRO A 43 -1.96 -11.34 -1.95
CA PRO A 43 -0.97 -10.49 -1.29
C PRO A 43 0.46 -11.05 -1.42
N GLU A 44 0.61 -12.35 -1.67
CA GLU A 44 1.89 -13.02 -1.80
C GLU A 44 2.67 -12.53 -3.03
N ILE A 45 1.98 -12.20 -4.13
CA ILE A 45 2.57 -11.61 -5.33
C ILE A 45 3.41 -10.38 -4.96
N VAL A 46 2.84 -9.50 -4.13
CA VAL A 46 3.53 -8.28 -3.68
C VAL A 46 4.74 -8.61 -2.82
N ASN A 47 4.63 -9.60 -1.93
CA ASN A 47 5.75 -10.00 -1.09
C ASN A 47 6.92 -10.58 -1.92
N THR A 48 6.62 -11.24 -3.04
CA THR A 48 7.64 -11.75 -3.97
C THR A 48 8.29 -10.65 -4.79
N LEU A 49 7.50 -9.73 -5.37
CA LEU A 49 8.01 -8.66 -6.24
C LEU A 49 8.68 -7.53 -5.45
N LEU A 50 8.20 -7.23 -4.24
CA LEU A 50 8.66 -6.12 -3.41
C LEU A 50 8.99 -6.62 -1.98
N PRO A 51 10.23 -7.09 -1.75
CA PRO A 51 10.61 -7.63 -0.44
C PRO A 51 10.83 -6.57 0.65
N ASN A 52 10.96 -5.29 0.29
CA ASN A 52 11.29 -4.19 1.22
C ASN A 52 10.06 -3.37 1.62
N LEU A 53 8.97 -4.06 1.96
CA LEU A 53 7.69 -3.44 2.28
C LEU A 53 7.63 -3.12 3.79
N GLN A 54 7.39 -1.86 4.14
CA GLN A 54 7.12 -1.43 5.52
C GLN A 54 5.63 -1.26 5.72
N GLU A 55 5.13 -1.63 6.90
CA GLU A 55 3.73 -1.44 7.30
C GLU A 55 3.67 -0.45 8.46
N GLU A 56 2.73 0.48 8.38
CA GLU A 56 2.48 1.48 9.42
C GLU A 56 0.98 1.60 9.69
N VAL A 57 0.59 1.60 10.96
CA VAL A 57 -0.80 1.75 11.38
C VAL A 57 -1.08 3.24 11.58
N LEU A 58 -2.03 3.79 10.83
CA LEU A 58 -2.39 5.20 10.94
C LEU A 58 -3.40 5.47 12.05
N ASP A 59 -4.47 4.67 12.09
CA ASP A 59 -5.60 4.89 12.99
C ASP A 59 -6.27 3.58 13.38
N ILE A 60 -6.78 3.54 14.61
CA ILE A 60 -7.57 2.44 15.15
C ILE A 60 -8.81 3.03 15.81
N GLY A 61 -9.97 2.77 15.20
CA GLY A 61 -11.27 3.21 15.70
C GLY A 61 -12.14 2.05 16.17
N LEU A 62 -12.96 2.28 17.20
CA LEU A 62 -14.06 1.38 17.55
C LEU A 62 -15.31 1.80 16.77
N VAL A 63 -15.93 0.87 16.06
CA VAL A 63 -17.20 1.07 15.36
C VAL A 63 -18.27 0.16 15.93
N GLN A 64 -19.42 0.73 16.21
CA GLN A 64 -20.50 0.09 16.96
C GLN A 64 -21.74 -0.03 16.07
N LYS A 65 -22.40 -1.20 16.07
CA LYS A 65 -23.69 -1.41 15.40
C LYS A 65 -24.73 -1.80 16.45
N GLN A 66 -25.79 -1.01 16.56
CA GLN A 66 -26.93 -1.33 17.42
C GLN A 66 -27.71 -2.51 16.85
N THR A 67 -28.07 -3.46 17.70
CA THR A 67 -28.94 -4.59 17.41
C THR A 67 -30.00 -4.72 18.49
N ASP A 68 -31.10 -5.44 18.21
CA ASP A 68 -32.21 -5.59 19.16
C ASP A 68 -31.78 -6.29 20.46
N ALA A 69 -30.74 -7.12 20.39
CA ALA A 69 -30.16 -7.85 21.53
C ALA A 69 -28.96 -7.13 22.20
N GLY A 70 -28.66 -5.89 21.81
CA GLY A 70 -27.56 -5.10 22.37
C GLY A 70 -26.66 -4.45 21.32
N GLU A 71 -25.48 -4.01 21.73
CA GLU A 71 -24.55 -3.33 20.85
C GLU A 71 -23.43 -4.28 20.37
N LYS A 72 -23.22 -4.35 19.06
CA LYS A 72 -22.13 -5.12 18.45
C LYS A 72 -20.98 -4.20 18.07
N SER A 73 -19.93 -4.20 18.88
CA SER A 73 -18.71 -3.43 18.66
C SER A 73 -17.67 -4.22 17.85
N GLN A 74 -16.93 -3.52 17.00
CA GLN A 74 -15.84 -4.06 16.20
C GLN A 74 -14.76 -2.99 16.05
N PHE A 75 -13.51 -3.41 15.88
CA PHE A 75 -12.40 -2.49 15.61
C PHE A 75 -12.21 -2.31 14.11
N ARG A 76 -12.01 -1.07 13.69
CA ARG A 76 -11.55 -0.66 12.37
C ARG A 76 -10.10 -0.20 12.51
N ALA A 77 -9.21 -0.72 11.68
CA ALA A 77 -7.83 -0.27 11.58
C ALA A 77 -7.57 0.26 10.16
N ILE A 78 -6.78 1.32 10.04
CA ILE A 78 -6.27 1.85 8.77
C ILE A 78 -4.77 1.63 8.75
N VAL A 79 -4.29 0.93 7.71
CA VAL A 79 -2.88 0.57 7.56
C VAL A 79 -2.38 1.08 6.22
N VAL A 80 -1.18 1.65 6.24
CA VAL A 80 -0.41 2.03 5.06
C VAL A 80 0.74 1.05 4.91
N VAL A 81 0.98 0.66 3.67
CA VAL A 81 2.01 -0.28 3.29
C VAL A 81 2.81 0.36 2.17
N GLY A 82 4.13 0.39 2.26
CA GLY A 82 4.92 0.98 1.19
C GLY A 82 6.40 0.69 1.27
N ASN A 83 7.06 0.82 0.13
CA ASN A 83 8.50 1.04 0.07
C ASN A 83 8.69 2.54 -0.12
N ARG A 84 9.70 3.14 0.51
CA ARG A 84 9.97 4.59 0.39
C ARG A 84 10.42 5.00 -1.03
N ASP A 85 10.24 4.11 -2.00
CA ASP A 85 10.66 4.19 -3.39
C ASP A 85 9.51 4.37 -4.37
N GLY A 86 8.34 4.75 -3.87
CA GLY A 86 7.22 5.16 -4.71
C GLY A 86 6.16 4.09 -4.91
N TYR A 87 6.13 3.03 -4.11
CA TYR A 87 4.96 2.14 -4.03
C TYR A 87 4.28 2.33 -2.69
N ILE A 88 2.99 2.66 -2.74
CA ILE A 88 2.16 2.87 -1.55
C ILE A 88 0.84 2.13 -1.75
N GLY A 89 0.40 1.42 -0.73
CA GLY A 89 -0.92 0.82 -0.62
C GLY A 89 -1.56 1.24 0.68
N ILE A 90 -2.85 1.59 0.63
CA ILE A 90 -3.63 2.01 1.80
C ILE A 90 -4.87 1.14 1.84
N ALA A 91 -5.19 0.61 3.02
CA ALA A 91 -6.46 -0.07 3.20
C ALA A 91 -6.96 0.03 4.63
N SER A 92 -8.24 -0.30 4.77
CA SER A 92 -8.87 -0.49 6.07
C SER A 92 -9.27 -1.95 6.27
N GLY A 93 -9.32 -2.36 7.53
CA GLY A 93 -9.73 -3.69 7.96
C GLY A 93 -10.64 -3.60 9.17
N LYS A 94 -11.60 -4.53 9.26
CA LYS A 94 -12.56 -4.61 10.37
C LYS A 94 -12.58 -6.01 10.99
N ALA A 95 -12.47 -6.08 12.31
CA ALA A 95 -12.54 -7.35 13.05
C ALA A 95 -13.05 -7.15 14.49
N SER A 96 -13.36 -8.25 15.18
CA SER A 96 -13.72 -8.24 16.60
C SER A 96 -12.54 -7.93 17.52
N GLN A 97 -11.31 -8.26 17.09
CA GLN A 97 -10.07 -7.99 17.81
C GLN A 97 -9.18 -7.04 17.02
N VAL A 98 -8.40 -6.22 17.73
CA VAL A 98 -7.51 -5.22 17.13
C VAL A 98 -6.48 -5.86 16.21
N ARG A 99 -5.78 -6.93 16.65
CA ARG A 99 -4.78 -7.63 15.83
C ARG A 99 -5.36 -8.15 14.51
N GLY A 100 -6.52 -8.81 14.58
CA GLY A 100 -7.21 -9.30 13.39
C GLY A 100 -7.68 -8.19 12.45
N ALA A 101 -7.93 -6.96 12.96
CA ALA A 101 -8.26 -5.82 12.12
C ALA A 101 -7.01 -5.30 11.38
N ILE A 102 -5.87 -5.21 12.08
CA ILE A 102 -4.58 -4.79 11.53
C ILE A 102 -4.11 -5.77 10.45
N GLU A 103 -4.12 -7.08 10.72
CA GLU A 103 -3.70 -8.10 9.75
C GLU A 103 -4.56 -8.07 8.47
N LYS A 104 -5.89 -7.93 8.61
CA LYS A 104 -6.79 -7.77 7.47
C LYS A 104 -6.50 -6.50 6.68
N ALA A 105 -6.26 -5.39 7.38
CA ALA A 105 -5.91 -4.13 6.74
C ALA A 105 -4.58 -4.24 5.98
N ALA A 106 -3.56 -4.88 6.57
CA ALA A 106 -2.25 -5.09 5.95
C ALA A 106 -2.33 -6.00 4.71
N VAL A 107 -3.16 -7.05 4.73
CA VAL A 107 -3.42 -7.88 3.54
C VAL A 107 -4.13 -7.07 2.46
N ASN A 108 -5.17 -6.32 2.81
CA ASN A 108 -5.89 -5.48 1.85
C ASN A 108 -5.02 -4.37 1.28
N ALA A 109 -4.11 -3.79 2.07
CA ALA A 109 -3.22 -2.71 1.64
C ALA A 109 -2.23 -3.20 0.59
N ARG A 110 -1.70 -4.42 0.73
CA ARG A 110 -0.89 -5.08 -0.30
C ARG A 110 -1.64 -5.22 -1.62
N LEU A 111 -2.91 -5.63 -1.58
CA LEU A 111 -3.73 -5.78 -2.78
C LEU A 111 -3.97 -4.45 -3.51
N HIS A 112 -3.94 -3.33 -2.79
CA HIS A 112 -4.19 -1.97 -3.31
C HIS A 112 -2.91 -1.14 -3.42
N ILE A 113 -1.79 -1.78 -3.75
CA ILE A 113 -0.55 -1.03 -4.04
C ILE A 113 -0.71 -0.24 -5.33
N THR A 114 -0.29 1.02 -5.26
CA THR A 114 -0.31 1.99 -6.34
C THR A 114 1.09 2.57 -6.51
N PRO A 115 1.61 2.66 -7.74
CA PRO A 115 2.86 3.35 -8.01
C PRO A 115 2.63 4.87 -8.00
N VAL A 116 3.45 5.59 -7.24
CA VAL A 116 3.49 7.04 -7.14
C VAL A 116 4.65 7.56 -7.97
N ARG A 117 4.34 8.40 -8.95
CA ARG A 117 5.34 9.05 -9.79
C ARG A 117 6.05 10.16 -9.01
N ARG A 118 7.32 9.93 -8.70
CA ARG A 118 8.20 10.93 -8.09
C ARG A 118 8.92 11.73 -9.17
N GLY A 119 9.35 12.94 -8.85
CA GLY A 119 10.02 13.84 -9.77
C GLY A 119 10.51 15.13 -9.10
N CYS A 120 10.73 16.14 -9.94
CA CYS A 120 11.12 17.49 -9.54
C CYS A 120 10.30 18.47 -10.38
N GLY A 121 9.19 18.95 -9.83
CA GLY A 121 8.27 19.87 -10.50
C GLY A 121 8.31 21.31 -10.00
N SER A 122 9.17 21.62 -9.01
CA SER A 122 9.27 22.96 -8.45
C SER A 122 10.04 23.87 -9.42
N TRP A 123 9.50 25.07 -9.68
CA TRP A 123 10.18 26.09 -10.49
C TRP A 123 11.57 26.46 -9.93
N GLU A 124 11.73 26.40 -8.61
CA GLU A 124 12.97 26.77 -7.91
C GLU A 124 14.07 25.69 -8.01
N CYS A 125 13.75 24.50 -8.53
CA CYS A 125 14.66 23.36 -8.53
C CYS A 125 14.68 22.64 -9.89
N GLY A 126 15.84 22.66 -10.58
CA GLY A 126 16.06 21.99 -11.87
C GLY A 126 16.89 20.70 -11.78
N CYS A 127 16.87 20.05 -10.62
CA CYS A 127 17.92 19.12 -10.20
C CYS A 127 17.74 17.65 -10.66
N GLY A 128 16.67 17.33 -11.39
CA GLY A 128 16.42 16.04 -12.03
C GLY A 128 16.28 14.80 -11.13
N LYS A 129 16.48 14.89 -9.81
CA LYS A 129 16.30 13.74 -8.90
C LYS A 129 14.89 13.68 -8.33
N HIS A 130 14.45 12.46 -8.05
CA HIS A 130 13.16 12.10 -7.47
C HIS A 130 13.10 12.46 -5.98
N HIS A 131 12.66 13.68 -5.65
CA HIS A 131 12.51 14.13 -4.26
C HIS A 131 11.14 14.73 -3.95
N SER A 132 10.39 15.16 -4.97
CA SER A 132 9.04 15.68 -4.83
C SER A 132 8.13 15.10 -5.93
N MET A 133 7.04 15.78 -6.26
CA MET A 133 6.14 15.45 -7.37
C MET A 133 6.56 16.21 -8.65
N PRO A 134 6.27 15.68 -9.85
CA PRO A 134 6.56 16.35 -11.11
C PRO A 134 5.61 17.50 -11.44
N PHE A 135 4.38 17.46 -10.95
CA PHE A 135 3.36 18.49 -11.16
C PHE A 135 2.41 18.53 -9.94
N GLN A 136 1.68 19.63 -9.82
CA GLN A 136 0.65 19.78 -8.80
C GLN A 136 -0.48 18.78 -9.03
N VAL A 137 -0.92 18.11 -7.97
CA VAL A 137 -2.06 17.17 -8.03
C VAL A 137 -3.06 17.51 -6.94
N SER A 138 -4.34 17.43 -7.28
CA SER A 138 -5.43 17.49 -6.31
C SER A 138 -5.99 16.09 -6.07
N GLY A 139 -6.43 15.84 -4.84
CA GLY A 139 -7.11 14.61 -4.44
C GLY A 139 -8.31 14.95 -3.58
N GLU A 140 -9.44 14.32 -3.86
CA GLU A 140 -10.69 14.53 -3.12
C GLU A 140 -11.18 13.20 -2.55
N CYS A 141 -11.67 13.25 -1.31
CA CYS A 141 -12.35 12.12 -0.69
C CYS A 141 -13.47 12.63 0.23
N GLY A 142 -14.72 12.46 -0.20
CA GLY A 142 -15.88 13.00 0.51
C GLY A 142 -15.86 14.53 0.51
N GLY A 143 -15.79 15.14 1.69
CA GLY A 143 -15.66 16.60 1.84
C GLY A 143 -14.22 17.10 2.03
N VAL A 144 -13.23 16.20 1.96
CA VAL A 144 -11.82 16.55 2.14
C VAL A 144 -11.17 16.74 0.77
N GLU A 145 -10.56 17.89 0.55
CA GLU A 145 -9.74 18.20 -0.61
C GLU A 145 -8.29 18.42 -0.16
N ILE A 146 -7.36 17.80 -0.87
CA ILE A 146 -5.91 17.93 -0.64
C ILE A 146 -5.27 18.34 -1.94
N VAL A 147 -4.43 19.37 -1.89
CA VAL A 147 -3.65 19.83 -3.03
C VAL A 147 -2.16 19.64 -2.71
N LEU A 148 -1.51 18.78 -3.46
CA LEU A 148 -0.07 18.54 -3.35
C LEU A 148 0.67 19.44 -4.34
N ILE A 149 1.50 20.33 -3.80
CA ILE A 149 2.32 21.27 -4.56
C ILE A 149 3.78 20.80 -4.50
N PRO A 150 4.52 20.77 -5.64
CA PRO A 150 5.91 20.33 -5.64
C PRO A 150 6.81 21.34 -4.90
N GLY A 151 7.62 20.83 -3.97
CA GLY A 151 8.56 21.63 -3.17
C GLY A 151 10.02 21.48 -3.61
N PRO A 152 10.87 22.49 -3.39
CA PRO A 152 12.32 22.40 -3.60
C PRO A 152 12.98 21.47 -2.56
N ARG A 153 14.24 21.08 -2.82
CA ARG A 153 15.01 20.24 -1.91
C ARG A 153 15.27 20.94 -0.57
N GLY A 154 15.14 20.19 0.52
CA GLY A 154 15.47 20.65 1.87
C GLY A 154 14.30 21.27 2.65
N LEU A 155 13.15 21.50 2.00
CA LEU A 155 11.95 22.03 2.67
C LEU A 155 11.30 21.01 3.61
N GLY A 156 11.51 19.72 3.35
CA GLY A 156 10.87 18.63 4.08
C GLY A 156 9.40 18.44 3.68
N THR A 157 8.70 17.56 4.39
CA THR A 157 7.25 17.35 4.19
C THR A 157 6.49 18.32 5.09
N VAL A 158 5.74 19.23 4.48
CA VAL A 158 4.76 20.10 5.16
C VAL A 158 3.39 19.64 4.71
N ALA A 159 2.63 19.05 5.62
CA ALA A 159 1.34 18.42 5.37
C ALA A 159 0.39 18.68 6.55
#